data_AF-A0A257JHI6-F1
#
_entry.id   AF-A0A257JHI6-F1
#
_cell.length_a   1.000
_cell.length_b   1.000
_cell.length_c   1.000
_cell.angle_alpha   90.00
_cell.angle_beta   90.00
_cell.angle_gamma   90.00
#
_symmetry.space_group_name_H-M   'P 1'
#
loop_
_entity.id
_entity.type
_entity.pdbx_description
1 polymer ?
#
loop_
_entity_poly.entity_id
_entity_poly.type
_entity_poly.pdbx_seq_one_letter_code
_entity_poly.pdbx_strand_id
1 'polypeptide(L)'
;MKPLPPHAAAPAATPAAANPADDAVVHIVSLYQSAAKIYPRAVSGRFVSARWAVVWLTQIAFYLTPWLVWNGRQAVLFELASRRFYIGPLVLYPQDFIYLTALLIISAYALFLFTAVAGRLWCGYACPQT
;
A
#
# COMPACT_ATOMS: atom_id res chain seq x y z
N MET A 1 -18.24 -23.69 9.35
CA MET A 1 -17.87 -24.07 10.74
C MET A 1 -17.32 -25.48 10.68
N LYS A 2 -16.00 -25.66 10.82
CA LYS A 2 -15.34 -26.98 10.90
C LYS A 2 -15.19 -27.32 12.39
N PRO A 3 -15.56 -28.53 12.84
CA PRO A 3 -15.45 -28.89 14.25
C PRO A 3 -13.97 -28.93 14.69
N LEU A 4 -13.71 -28.43 15.90
CA LEU A 4 -12.42 -28.47 16.60
C LEU A 4 -12.06 -29.93 16.94
N PRO A 5 -10.78 -30.36 16.89
CA PRO A 5 -10.40 -31.66 17.42
C PRO A 5 -10.58 -31.72 18.95
N PRO A 6 -10.88 -32.91 19.51
CA PRO A 6 -11.04 -33.08 20.95
C PRO A 6 -9.70 -32.86 21.66
N HIS A 7 -9.71 -31.98 22.67
CA HIS A 7 -8.62 -31.87 23.62
C HIS A 7 -8.46 -33.23 24.30
N ALA A 8 -7.30 -33.86 24.15
CA ALA A 8 -6.96 -35.08 24.87
C ALA A 8 -7.07 -34.81 26.37
N ALA A 9 -7.89 -35.63 27.04
CA ALA A 9 -8.15 -35.56 28.46
C ALA A 9 -6.85 -35.67 29.27
N ALA A 10 -6.72 -34.83 30.29
CA ALA A 10 -5.68 -34.95 31.30
C ALA A 10 -5.73 -36.35 31.96
N PRO A 11 -4.61 -37.05 32.15
CA PRO A 11 -4.61 -38.28 32.92
C PRO A 11 -4.90 -37.96 34.39
N ALA A 12 -5.87 -38.69 34.93
CA ALA A 12 -6.26 -38.65 36.33
C ALA A 12 -5.08 -39.01 37.27
N ALA A 13 -5.08 -38.37 38.44
CA ALA A 13 -4.04 -38.45 39.47
C ALA A 13 -3.78 -39.88 39.98
N THR A 14 -2.53 -40.14 40.36
CA THR A 14 -2.13 -41.19 41.30
C THR A 14 -1.25 -40.53 42.38
N PRO A 15 -1.52 -40.67 43.69
CA PRO A 15 -0.65 -40.13 44.73
C PRO A 15 0.45 -41.15 45.02
N ALA A 16 1.66 -40.91 44.52
CA ALA A 16 2.84 -41.70 44.85
C ALA A 16 3.72 -40.92 45.83
N ALA A 17 4.06 -41.60 46.93
CA ALA A 17 4.90 -41.25 48.08
C ALA A 17 5.97 -40.15 47.87
N ALA A 18 6.08 -39.26 48.87
CA ALA A 18 7.13 -38.27 48.98
C ALA A 18 8.50 -38.92 49.27
N ASN A 19 9.46 -38.74 48.35
CA ASN A 19 10.89 -38.95 48.59
C ASN A 19 11.60 -37.57 48.65
N PRO A 20 12.35 -37.25 49.72
CA PRO A 20 12.87 -35.89 49.95
C PRO A 20 14.19 -35.62 49.21
N ALA A 21 14.35 -36.10 47.98
CA ALA A 21 15.63 -36.04 47.25
C ALA A 21 15.54 -35.49 45.82
N ASP A 22 14.52 -34.68 45.51
CA ASP A 22 14.27 -34.11 44.16
C ASP A 22 14.51 -32.58 44.09
N ASP A 23 15.45 -32.05 44.88
CA ASP A 23 15.77 -30.59 44.93
C ASP A 23 16.56 -30.05 43.71
N ALA A 24 16.53 -30.72 42.56
CA ALA A 24 17.30 -30.27 41.38
C ALA A 24 16.61 -30.49 40.03
N VAL A 25 15.28 -30.48 39.96
CA VAL A 25 14.58 -30.44 38.66
C VAL A 25 14.29 -28.99 38.28
N VAL A 26 15.21 -28.37 37.55
CA VAL A 26 14.97 -27.10 36.86
C VAL A 26 13.82 -27.30 35.88
N HIS A 27 12.61 -26.88 36.27
CA HIS A 27 11.45 -26.86 35.40
C HIS A 27 11.62 -25.77 34.33
N ILE A 28 12.13 -26.15 33.17
CA ILE A 28 12.18 -25.28 32.00
C ILE A 28 10.76 -25.21 31.42
N VAL A 29 9.97 -24.24 31.90
CA VAL A 29 8.65 -23.96 31.33
C VAL A 29 8.86 -23.27 29.99
N SER A 30 8.65 -24.01 28.90
CA SER A 30 8.62 -23.46 27.55
C SER A 30 7.41 -22.52 27.40
N LEU A 31 7.67 -21.20 27.42
CA LEU A 31 6.69 -20.14 27.18
C LEU A 31 6.44 -19.88 25.68
N TYR A 32 6.93 -20.77 24.80
CA TYR A 32 6.77 -20.60 23.36
C TYR A 32 5.35 -20.98 22.93
N GLN A 33 4.47 -19.98 22.87
CA GLN A 33 3.17 -20.12 22.24
C GLN A 33 3.35 -19.96 20.72
N SER A 34 3.14 -21.03 19.95
CA SER A 34 3.22 -20.98 18.49
C SER A 34 2.17 -20.01 17.95
N ALA A 35 2.60 -18.94 17.28
CA ALA A 35 1.71 -17.93 16.71
C ALA A 35 0.72 -18.58 15.73
N ALA A 36 -0.58 -18.29 15.92
CA ALA A 36 -1.60 -18.74 14.99
C ALA A 36 -1.30 -18.23 13.57
N LYS A 37 -1.25 -19.14 12.60
CA LYS A 37 -0.93 -18.80 11.21
C LYS A 37 -2.09 -17.99 10.61
N ILE A 38 -1.85 -16.70 10.35
CA ILE A 38 -2.83 -15.80 9.75
C ILE A 38 -2.83 -16.01 8.23
N TYR A 39 -3.98 -16.36 7.67
CA TYR A 39 -4.17 -16.48 6.22
C TYR A 39 -4.83 -15.21 5.68
N PRO A 40 -4.39 -14.70 4.51
CA PRO A 40 -5.06 -13.58 3.86
C PRO A 40 -6.48 -14.00 3.47
N ARG A 41 -7.48 -13.22 3.88
CA ARG A 41 -8.88 -13.40 3.50
C ARG A 41 -9.24 -12.33 2.48
N ALA A 42 -9.88 -12.73 1.39
CA ALA A 42 -10.49 -11.78 0.46
C ALA A 42 -11.57 -10.98 1.20
N VAL A 43 -11.39 -9.68 1.27
CA VAL A 43 -12.37 -8.74 1.83
C VAL A 43 -13.17 -8.13 0.69
N SER A 44 -14.49 -8.04 0.85
CA SER A 44 -15.39 -7.39 -0.10
C SER A 44 -16.07 -6.20 0.57
N GLY A 45 -16.11 -5.05 -0.10
CA GLY A 45 -16.77 -3.86 0.44
C GLY A 45 -16.36 -2.58 -0.27
N ARG A 46 -16.89 -1.45 0.23
CA ARG A 46 -16.73 -0.11 -0.37
C ARG A 46 -15.27 0.35 -0.47
N PHE A 47 -14.44 -0.02 0.51
CA PHE A 47 -13.02 0.35 0.52
C PHE A 47 -12.21 -0.38 -0.57
N VAL A 48 -12.59 -1.62 -0.89
CA VAL A 48 -11.95 -2.40 -1.95
C VAL A 48 -12.35 -1.87 -3.33
N SER A 49 -13.63 -1.53 -3.53
CA SER A 49 -14.07 -0.88 -4.78
C SER A 49 -13.40 0.49 -4.97
N ALA A 50 -13.24 1.28 -3.89
CA ALA A 50 -12.54 2.56 -3.95
C ALA A 50 -11.06 2.39 -4.33
N ARG A 51 -10.37 1.38 -3.80
CA ARG A 51 -9.00 1.02 -4.22
C ARG A 51 -8.93 0.73 -5.71
N TRP A 52 -9.80 -0.13 -6.21
CA TRP A 52 -9.83 -0.45 -7.64
C TRP A 52 -10.14 0.77 -8.50
N ALA A 53 -11.03 1.67 -8.07
CA ALA A 53 -11.30 2.91 -8.77
C ALA A 53 -10.05 3.79 -8.88
N VAL A 54 -9.26 3.92 -7.80
CA VAL A 54 -8.00 4.69 -7.81
C VAL A 54 -6.95 4.03 -8.72
N VAL A 55 -6.80 2.71 -8.68
CA VAL A 55 -5.89 1.97 -9.57
C VAL A 55 -6.25 2.19 -11.04
N TRP A 56 -7.53 2.06 -11.40
CA TRP A 56 -7.97 2.31 -12.77
C TRP A 56 -7.75 3.77 -13.17
N LEU A 57 -8.06 4.71 -12.28
CA LEU A 57 -7.83 6.14 -12.54
C LEU A 57 -6.35 6.44 -12.85
N THR A 58 -5.43 5.94 -12.03
CA THR A 58 -3.98 6.19 -12.23
C THR A 58 -3.46 5.51 -13.49
N GLN A 59 -3.91 4.27 -13.78
CA GLN A 59 -3.50 3.57 -15.00
C GLN A 59 -4.03 4.24 -16.26
N ILE A 60 -5.29 4.66 -16.26
CA ILE A 60 -5.89 5.40 -17.37
C ILE A 60 -5.12 6.70 -17.57
N ALA A 61 -4.85 7.46 -16.51
CA ALA A 61 -4.08 8.70 -16.63
C ALA A 61 -2.68 8.43 -17.22
N PHE A 62 -1.94 7.45 -16.70
CA PHE A 62 -0.59 7.14 -17.14
C PHE A 62 -0.54 6.66 -18.59
N TYR A 63 -1.42 5.73 -18.97
CA TYR A 63 -1.42 5.17 -20.31
C TYR A 63 -2.15 6.03 -21.34
N LEU A 64 -3.11 6.89 -20.98
CA LEU A 64 -3.74 7.76 -21.97
C LEU A 64 -2.93 9.01 -22.24
N THR A 65 -2.17 9.53 -21.25
CA THR A 65 -1.44 10.80 -21.40
C THR A 65 -0.55 10.86 -22.65
N PRO A 66 0.29 9.85 -22.98
CA PRO A 66 1.13 9.94 -24.17
C PRO A 66 0.38 9.68 -25.48
N TRP A 67 -0.76 8.98 -25.47
CA TRP A 67 -1.55 8.75 -26.68
C TRP A 67 -2.59 9.85 -26.95
N LEU A 68 -2.80 10.76 -25.99
CA LEU A 68 -3.73 11.86 -26.15
C LEU A 68 -3.18 12.86 -27.18
N VAL A 69 -3.88 12.97 -28.32
CA VAL A 69 -3.57 13.94 -29.39
C VAL A 69 -4.47 15.16 -29.20
N TRP A 70 -3.88 16.35 -29.25
CA TRP A 70 -4.53 17.63 -29.11
C TRP A 70 -4.11 18.56 -30.26
N ASN A 71 -5.06 19.05 -31.05
CA ASN A 71 -4.81 19.91 -32.22
C ASN A 71 -3.77 19.34 -33.21
N GLY A 72 -3.82 18.03 -33.47
CA GLY A 72 -2.91 17.36 -34.41
C GLY A 72 -1.49 17.09 -33.89
N ARG A 73 -1.21 17.36 -32.61
CA ARG A 73 0.07 17.07 -31.94
C ARG A 73 -0.15 16.36 -30.60
N GLN A 74 0.87 15.73 -30.04
CA GLN A 74 0.77 15.09 -28.72
C GLN A 74 0.42 16.13 -27.64
N ALA A 75 -0.49 15.78 -26.73
CA ALA A 75 -0.96 16.68 -25.68
C ALA A 75 0.18 17.12 -24.77
N VAL A 76 1.02 16.19 -24.31
CA VAL A 76 2.25 16.49 -23.58
C VAL A 76 3.44 16.27 -24.50
N LEU A 77 4.00 17.35 -25.05
CA LEU A 77 5.13 17.32 -25.98
C LEU A 77 6.23 18.27 -25.48
N PHE A 78 7.44 17.74 -25.29
CA PHE A 78 8.61 18.56 -24.95
C PHE A 78 9.44 18.75 -26.22
N GLU A 79 9.41 19.96 -26.79
CA GLU A 79 10.14 20.30 -28.02
C GLU A 79 11.47 20.98 -27.63
N LEU A 80 12.55 20.20 -27.62
CA LEU A 80 13.85 20.65 -27.12
C LEU A 80 14.55 21.62 -28.09
N ALA A 81 14.32 21.49 -29.40
CA ALA A 81 14.98 22.32 -30.42
C ALA A 81 14.55 23.79 -30.32
N SER A 82 13.25 24.02 -30.14
CA SER A 82 12.63 25.33 -30.05
C SER A 82 12.44 25.80 -28.60
N ARG A 83 12.80 24.96 -27.62
CA ARG A 83 12.60 25.21 -26.17
C ARG A 83 11.14 25.53 -25.85
N ARG A 84 10.22 24.80 -26.47
CA ARG A 84 8.77 24.95 -26.31
C ARG A 84 8.23 23.73 -25.59
N PHE A 85 7.53 23.98 -24.49
CA PHE A 85 6.89 22.91 -23.73
C PHE A 85 5.38 22.99 -23.90
N TYR A 86 4.81 21.88 -24.33
CA TYR A 86 3.40 21.76 -24.63
C TYR A 86 2.73 20.88 -23.57
N ILE A 87 1.80 21.46 -22.80
CA ILE A 87 1.01 20.76 -21.77
C ILE A 87 -0.47 21.00 -22.11
N GLY A 88 -0.99 20.18 -23.04
CA GLY A 88 -2.32 20.33 -23.63
C GLY A 88 -2.49 21.67 -24.35
N PRO A 89 -3.43 22.54 -23.92
CA PRO A 89 -3.60 23.88 -24.49
C PRO A 89 -2.51 24.87 -24.02
N LEU A 90 -1.82 24.58 -22.92
CA LEU A 90 -0.80 25.47 -22.38
C LEU A 90 0.48 25.32 -23.21
N VAL A 91 0.86 26.40 -23.90
CA VAL A 91 2.10 26.49 -24.68
C VAL A 91 3.06 27.39 -23.91
N LEU A 92 4.11 26.80 -23.36
CA LEU A 92 5.11 27.52 -22.58
C LEU A 92 6.29 27.88 -23.47
N TYR A 93 6.47 29.18 -23.69
CA TYR A 93 7.66 29.74 -24.32
C TYR A 93 8.75 30.04 -23.28
N PRO A 94 10.00 30.27 -23.71
CA PRO A 94 11.09 30.63 -22.80
C PRO A 94 10.80 31.86 -21.91
N GLN A 95 9.98 32.81 -22.37
CA GLN A 95 9.58 33.98 -21.56
C GLN A 95 8.59 33.61 -20.44
N ASP A 96 7.80 32.55 -20.63
CA ASP A 96 6.69 32.14 -19.79
C ASP A 96 7.13 31.16 -18.68
N PHE A 97 8.45 31.09 -18.43
CA PHE A 97 9.06 30.17 -17.47
C PHE A 97 8.53 30.36 -16.04
N ILE A 98 8.02 31.55 -15.71
CA ILE A 98 7.38 31.83 -14.42
C ILE A 98 6.14 30.94 -14.19
N TYR A 99 5.35 30.69 -15.22
CA TYR A 99 4.16 29.84 -15.12
C TYR A 99 4.54 28.38 -14.94
N LEU A 100 5.58 27.91 -15.64
CA LEU A 100 6.12 26.57 -15.45
C LEU A 100 6.60 26.37 -14.01
N THR A 101 7.38 27.33 -13.49
CA THR A 101 7.90 27.27 -12.12
C THR A 101 6.77 27.26 -11.09
N ALA A 102 5.78 28.14 -11.24
CA ALA A 102 4.61 28.16 -10.35
C ALA A 102 3.84 26.82 -10.39
N LEU A 103 3.65 26.24 -11.57
CA LEU A 103 2.99 24.94 -11.73
C LEU A 103 3.78 23.82 -11.04
N LEU A 104 5.11 23.82 -11.15
CA LEU A 104 5.97 22.85 -10.47
C LEU A 104 5.93 23.01 -8.95
N ILE A 105 5.93 24.24 -8.46
CA ILE A 105 5.79 24.55 -7.03
C ILE A 105 4.45 24.03 -6.49
N ILE A 106 3.34 24.34 -7.18
CA ILE A 106 2.00 23.86 -6.80
C ILE A 106 1.96 22.33 -6.80
N SER A 107 2.52 21.69 -7.82
CA SER A 107 2.58 20.23 -7.93
C SER A 107 3.37 19.60 -6.78
N ALA A 108 4.53 20.19 -6.44
CA ALA A 108 5.34 19.74 -5.32
C ALA A 108 4.58 19.88 -3.99
N TYR A 109 4.01 21.05 -3.71
CA TYR A 109 3.22 21.27 -2.49
C TYR A 109 2.02 20.34 -2.42
N ALA A 110 1.30 20.11 -3.52
CA ALA A 110 0.18 19.18 -3.57
C ALA A 110 0.63 17.74 -3.24
N LEU A 111 1.75 17.28 -3.80
CA LEU A 111 2.31 15.97 -3.51
C LEU A 111 2.73 15.83 -2.04
N PHE A 112 3.40 16.85 -1.48
CA PHE A 112 3.81 16.84 -0.07
C PHE A 112 2.62 16.89 0.88
N LEU A 113 1.64 17.75 0.61
CA LEU A 113 0.41 17.85 1.41
C LEU A 113 -0.34 16.52 1.41
N PHE A 114 -0.51 15.92 0.24
CA PHE A 114 -1.22 14.66 0.08
C PHE A 114 -0.51 13.50 0.79
N THR A 115 0.81 13.43 0.68
CA THR A 115 1.62 12.40 1.36
C THR A 115 1.70 12.60 2.87
N ALA A 116 1.69 13.84 3.36
CA ALA A 116 1.66 14.14 4.80
C ALA A 116 0.31 13.81 5.45
N VAL A 117 -0.81 14.16 4.80
CA VAL A 117 -2.16 13.96 5.34
C VAL A 117 -2.63 12.51 5.19
N ALA A 118 -2.34 11.88 4.05
CA ALA A 118 -2.94 10.60 3.66
C ALA A 118 -1.91 9.59 3.12
N GLY A 119 -0.65 9.66 3.55
CA GLY A 119 0.43 8.83 2.99
C GLY A 119 0.16 7.33 3.00
N ARG A 120 -0.41 6.78 4.09
CA ARG A 120 -0.77 5.35 4.12
C ARG A 120 -1.96 5.00 3.24
N LEU A 121 -2.91 5.94 3.05
CA LEU A 121 -4.03 5.75 2.13
C LEU A 121 -3.51 5.79 0.69
N TRP A 122 -2.61 6.72 0.35
CA TRP A 122 -1.97 6.76 -0.97
C TRP A 122 -1.27 5.45 -1.30
N CYS A 123 -0.33 5.03 -0.44
CA CYS A 123 0.46 3.83 -0.68
C CYS A 123 -0.39 2.56 -0.70
N GLY A 124 -1.50 2.51 0.04
CA GLY A 124 -2.42 1.35 0.06
C GLY A 124 -3.42 1.30 -1.11
N TYR A 125 -3.80 2.44 -1.68
CA TYR A 125 -4.85 2.52 -2.72
C TYR A 125 -4.28 2.71 -4.14
N ALA A 126 -3.14 3.38 -4.28
CA ALA A 126 -2.51 3.61 -5.58
C ALA A 126 -1.68 2.41 -6.08
N CYS A 127 -1.23 1.54 -5.17
CA CYS A 127 -0.39 0.39 -5.52
C CYS A 127 -1.23 -0.76 -6.12
N PRO A 128 -0.97 -1.20 -7.36
CA PRO A 128 -1.75 -2.27 -7.99
C PRO A 128 -1.42 -3.66 -7.43
N GLN A 129 -0.31 -3.82 -6.70
CA GLN A 129 0.26 -5.12 -6.30
C GLN A 129 -0.02 -5.50 -4.82
N THR A 130 -1.26 -5.37 -4.35
CA THR A 130 -1.66 -5.86 -3.01
C THR A 130 -2.86 -6.80 -3.02
#